data_AF-A0A1G6EX07-F1
#
_entry.id   AF-A0A1G6EX07-F1
#
_cell.length_a   1.000
_cell.length_b   1.000
_cell.length_c   1.000
_cell.angle_alpha   90.00
_cell.angle_beta   90.00
_cell.angle_gamma   90.00
#
_symmetry.space_group_name_H-M   'P 1'
#
loop_
_entity.id
_entity.type
_entity.pdbx_description
1 polymer ?
#
loop_
_entity_poly.entity_id
_entity_poly.type
_entity_poly.pdbx_seq_one_letter_code
_entity_poly.pdbx_strand_id
1 'polypeptide(L)'
;MALHSSTGTGRKIFIMVYELDDRLKANHLFEGWKETLIYSCLQNVMGKIFVTDLDAPKSAMAYVGCFAFYAGEHSKELVMTKPDGFVIMIPQNEKWEACIEDCFSDAKKVTRYAIKKDTQFDEFFFAQSDKRYS
;
A
#
# COMPACT_ATOMS: atom_id res chain seq x y z
N MET A 1 32.67 25.34 34.66
CA MET A 1 32.82 23.86 34.68
C MET A 1 32.06 23.32 33.48
N ALA A 2 32.73 23.17 32.34
CA ALA A 2 32.14 22.67 31.11
C ALA A 2 32.36 21.16 31.07
N LEU A 3 31.28 20.38 31.17
CA LEU A 3 31.31 18.95 30.91
C LEU A 3 30.86 18.74 29.47
N HIS A 4 31.82 18.38 28.62
CA HIS A 4 31.56 17.66 27.37
C HIS A 4 30.85 16.35 27.71
N SER A 5 29.66 16.13 27.14
CA SER A 5 29.07 14.80 27.03
C SER A 5 28.93 14.44 25.56
N SER A 6 29.88 13.59 25.15
CA SER A 6 29.83 12.58 24.10
C SER A 6 28.80 12.75 22.98
N THR A 7 29.32 13.02 21.78
CA THR A 7 28.67 12.83 20.50
C THR A 7 28.23 11.38 20.33
N GLY A 8 26.99 11.09 20.68
CA GLY A 8 26.27 9.97 20.09
C GLY A 8 25.90 10.35 18.67
N THR A 9 26.70 9.95 17.69
CA THR A 9 26.34 9.99 16.27
C THR A 9 25.23 8.95 16.04
N GLY A 10 24.03 9.23 16.55
CA GLY A 10 22.82 8.61 16.07
C GLY A 10 22.71 9.00 14.62
N ARG A 11 22.88 8.04 13.70
CA ARG A 11 22.46 8.22 12.31
C ARG A 11 21.01 8.66 12.37
N LYS A 12 20.74 9.95 12.14
CA LYS A 12 19.43 10.41 11.70
C LYS A 12 19.17 9.64 10.42
N ILE A 13 18.38 8.58 10.50
CA ILE A 13 17.87 7.89 9.32
C ILE A 13 16.98 8.94 8.67
N PHE A 14 17.47 9.57 7.61
CA PHE A 14 16.63 10.41 6.77
C PHE A 14 15.67 9.45 6.07
N ILE A 15 14.45 9.36 6.58
CA ILE A 15 13.36 8.64 5.94
C ILE A 15 13.06 9.40 4.66
N MET A 16 13.46 8.86 3.51
CA MET A 16 13.28 9.51 2.23
C MET A 16 12.28 8.71 1.40
N VAL A 17 11.02 9.09 1.58
CA VAL A 17 9.91 8.60 0.76
C VAL A 17 9.51 9.69 -0.21
N TYR A 18 9.37 9.32 -1.48
CA TYR A 18 9.05 10.22 -2.57
C TYR A 18 7.73 9.83 -3.21
N GLU A 19 6.91 10.80 -3.57
CA GLU A 19 5.81 10.58 -4.50
C GLU A 19 6.41 10.36 -5.91
N LEU A 20 6.03 9.28 -6.56
CA LEU A 20 6.56 8.89 -7.87
C LEU A 20 5.68 9.48 -8.99
N ASP A 21 6.25 10.44 -9.73
CA ASP A 21 5.59 11.03 -10.90
C ASP A 21 5.53 10.06 -12.08
N ASP A 22 6.66 9.44 -12.44
CA ASP A 22 6.74 8.40 -13.47
C ASP A 22 6.36 7.02 -12.90
N ARG A 23 5.06 6.80 -12.80
CA ARG A 23 4.46 5.60 -12.17
C ARG A 23 4.78 4.29 -12.91
N LEU A 24 5.20 4.36 -14.18
CA LEU A 24 5.55 3.18 -14.96
C LEU A 24 6.74 2.42 -14.35
N LYS A 25 7.65 3.13 -13.68
CA LYS A 25 8.81 2.52 -13.00
C LYS A 25 8.41 1.54 -11.91
N ALA A 26 7.23 1.73 -11.28
CA ALA A 26 6.74 0.86 -10.22
C ALA A 26 5.86 -0.30 -10.71
N ASN A 27 5.46 -0.36 -11.99
CA ASN A 27 4.52 -1.36 -12.50
C ASN A 27 4.93 -2.80 -12.18
N HIS A 28 6.21 -3.12 -12.36
CA HIS A 28 6.75 -4.46 -12.15
C HIS A 28 6.61 -4.94 -10.68
N LEU A 29 6.58 -4.02 -9.71
CA LEU A 29 6.41 -4.36 -8.30
C LEU A 29 5.01 -4.89 -8.00
N PHE A 30 4.00 -4.43 -8.75
CA PHE A 30 2.59 -4.78 -8.57
C PHE A 30 2.10 -5.85 -9.57
N GLU A 31 3.01 -6.46 -10.33
CA GLU A 31 2.64 -7.44 -11.34
C GLU A 31 1.88 -8.63 -10.74
N GLY A 32 0.86 -9.11 -11.45
CA GLY A 32 0.00 -10.19 -11.00
C GLY A 32 -1.01 -9.81 -9.91
N TRP A 33 -0.89 -8.63 -9.28
CA TRP A 33 -1.82 -8.18 -8.25
C TRP A 33 -3.04 -7.48 -8.85
N LYS A 34 -4.09 -8.26 -9.11
CA LYS A 34 -5.30 -7.80 -9.83
C LYS A 34 -6.28 -7.00 -8.97
N GLU A 35 -5.83 -5.89 -8.41
CA GLU A 35 -6.71 -4.96 -7.69
C GLU A 35 -6.91 -3.64 -8.42
N THR A 36 -8.18 -3.29 -8.65
CA THR A 36 -8.58 -2.08 -9.38
C THR A 36 -8.02 -0.80 -8.76
N LEU A 37 -7.89 -0.77 -7.43
CA LEU A 37 -7.33 0.37 -6.70
C LEU A 37 -5.84 0.56 -6.99
N ILE A 38 -5.07 -0.52 -7.11
CA ILE A 38 -3.66 -0.46 -7.54
C ILE A 38 -3.57 0.08 -8.97
N TYR A 39 -4.42 -0.42 -9.87
CA TYR A 39 -4.45 0.05 -11.25
C TYR A 39 -4.78 1.55 -11.36
N SER A 40 -5.74 2.03 -10.58
CA SER A 40 -6.07 3.46 -10.52
C SER A 40 -4.85 4.32 -10.15
N CYS A 41 -4.05 3.86 -9.19
CA CYS A 41 -2.81 4.53 -8.81
C CYS A 41 -1.81 4.50 -9.97
N LEU A 42 -1.52 3.35 -10.56
CA LEU A 42 -0.53 3.20 -11.64
C LEU A 42 -0.92 4.01 -12.90
N GLN A 43 -2.21 4.05 -13.23
CA GLN A 43 -2.75 4.78 -14.39
C GLN A 43 -2.85 6.29 -14.19
N ASN A 44 -2.53 6.80 -13.00
CA ASN A 44 -2.65 8.22 -12.66
C ASN A 44 -4.08 8.78 -12.78
N VAL A 45 -5.10 7.94 -12.57
CA VAL A 45 -6.50 8.37 -12.55
C VAL A 45 -6.89 8.88 -11.17
N MET A 46 -6.53 8.11 -10.12
CA MET A 46 -6.78 8.47 -8.73
C MET A 46 -5.78 7.75 -7.82
N GLY A 47 -5.35 8.45 -6.76
CA GLY A 47 -4.37 7.94 -5.81
C GLY A 47 -2.94 8.31 -6.18
N LYS A 48 -2.00 7.84 -5.35
CA LYS A 48 -0.58 8.19 -5.39
C LYS A 48 0.27 6.93 -5.27
N ILE A 49 1.49 6.99 -5.76
CA ILE A 49 2.51 5.96 -5.54
C ILE A 49 3.67 6.60 -4.81
N PHE A 50 4.10 5.96 -3.74
CA PHE A 50 5.25 6.37 -2.96
C PHE A 50 6.34 5.32 -3.03
N VAL A 51 7.60 5.75 -3.15
CA VAL A 51 8.77 4.88 -3.30
C VAL A 51 9.94 5.39 -2.46
N THR A 52 10.93 4.54 -2.25
CA THR A 52 12.20 4.91 -1.58
C THR A 52 13.31 5.31 -2.56
N ASP A 53 13.13 5.05 -3.86
CA ASP A 53 14.08 5.36 -4.93
C ASP A 53 13.31 5.77 -6.19
N LEU A 54 13.62 6.93 -6.76
CA LEU A 54 12.93 7.48 -7.94
C LEU A 54 13.42 6.91 -9.27
N ASP A 55 14.62 6.33 -9.30
CA ASP A 55 15.27 5.82 -10.51
C ASP A 55 15.00 4.34 -10.71
N ALA A 56 15.19 3.55 -9.65
CA ALA A 56 15.02 2.10 -9.64
C ALA A 56 14.27 1.64 -8.38
N PRO A 57 12.95 1.92 -8.27
CA PRO A 57 12.18 1.58 -7.09
C PRO A 57 12.14 0.07 -6.89
N LYS A 58 12.59 -0.37 -5.70
CA LYS A 58 12.46 -1.77 -5.23
C LYS A 58 11.27 -1.97 -4.31
N SER A 59 10.78 -0.89 -3.71
CA SER A 59 9.72 -0.86 -2.72
C SER A 59 8.72 0.22 -3.11
N ALA A 60 7.43 -0.08 -3.05
CA ALA A 60 6.39 0.89 -3.35
C ALA A 60 5.17 0.76 -2.42
N MET A 61 4.54 1.91 -2.15
CA MET A 61 3.23 2.01 -1.53
C MET A 61 2.27 2.71 -2.49
N ALA A 62 1.28 1.98 -3.01
CA ALA A 62 0.17 2.57 -3.74
C ALA A 62 -0.94 2.96 -2.75
N TYR A 63 -1.29 4.25 -2.70
CA TYR A 63 -2.25 4.78 -1.75
C TYR A 63 -3.44 5.45 -2.43
N VAL A 64 -4.66 5.06 -2.03
CA VAL A 64 -5.90 5.64 -2.53
C VAL A 64 -7.03 5.51 -1.50
N GLY A 65 -7.73 6.61 -1.22
CA GLY A 65 -8.76 6.66 -0.19
C GLY A 65 -8.17 6.36 1.19
N CYS A 66 -8.45 5.18 1.74
CA CYS A 66 -7.84 4.67 2.97
C CYS A 66 -7.00 3.40 2.78
N PHE A 67 -6.79 2.96 1.53
CA PHE A 67 -6.05 1.72 1.22
C PHE A 67 -4.60 2.04 0.89
N ALA A 68 -3.67 1.37 1.57
CA ALA A 68 -2.23 1.42 1.30
C ALA A 68 -1.75 0.02 0.91
N PHE A 69 -1.46 -0.19 -0.38
CA PHE A 69 -0.95 -1.46 -0.91
C PHE A 69 0.58 -1.41 -0.96
N TYR A 70 1.24 -2.32 -0.24
CA TYR A 70 2.70 -2.38 -0.16
C TYR A 70 3.25 -3.52 -1.01
N ALA A 71 4.16 -3.20 -1.93
CA ALA A 71 4.71 -4.16 -2.89
C ALA A 71 6.24 -4.02 -3.05
N GLY A 72 6.86 -5.10 -3.53
CA GLY A 72 8.31 -5.21 -3.71
C GLY A 72 9.04 -5.63 -2.43
N GLU A 73 10.26 -5.15 -2.25
CA GLU A 73 11.06 -5.34 -1.05
C GLU A 73 10.45 -4.55 0.13
N HIS A 74 10.24 -5.20 1.28
CA HIS A 74 9.73 -4.53 2.47
C HIS A 74 10.62 -3.37 2.93
N SER A 75 9.99 -2.27 3.34
CA SER A 75 10.66 -1.05 3.80
C SER A 75 9.94 -0.44 4.98
N LYS A 76 10.62 -0.35 6.13
CA LYS A 76 10.11 0.34 7.33
C LYS A 76 9.83 1.81 7.05
N GLU A 77 10.60 2.44 6.17
CA GLU A 77 10.44 3.84 5.82
C GLU A 77 9.09 4.11 5.14
N LEU A 78 8.67 3.24 4.21
CA LEU A 78 7.36 3.35 3.58
C LEU A 78 6.21 3.09 4.56
N VAL A 79 6.35 2.09 5.44
CA VAL A 79 5.34 1.78 6.45
C VAL A 79 5.16 2.93 7.44
N MET A 80 6.26 3.49 7.95
CA MET A 80 6.23 4.59 8.91
C MET A 80 5.77 5.91 8.29
N THR A 81 5.89 6.06 6.96
CA THR A 81 5.41 7.22 6.21
C THR A 81 3.97 7.02 5.71
N LYS A 82 3.22 6.07 6.28
CA LYS A 82 1.80 5.92 5.94
C LYS A 82 1.07 7.26 6.17
N PRO A 83 0.05 7.59 5.36
CA PRO A 83 -0.76 8.77 5.61
C PRO A 83 -1.41 8.76 7.00
N ASP A 84 -1.68 9.96 7.52
CA ASP A 84 -2.35 10.14 8.81
C ASP A 84 -3.80 9.64 8.78
N GLY A 85 -4.32 9.29 9.95
CA GLY A 85 -5.69 8.78 10.12
C GLY A 85 -5.82 7.27 9.91
N PHE A 86 -7.04 6.82 9.61
CA PHE A 86 -7.35 5.41 9.43
C PHE A 86 -6.85 4.89 8.08
N VAL A 87 -5.98 3.89 8.12
CA VAL A 87 -5.38 3.26 6.93
C VAL A 87 -5.54 1.75 7.00
N ILE A 88 -6.07 1.15 5.94
CA ILE A 88 -6.05 -0.28 5.69
C ILE A 88 -4.74 -0.58 4.96
N MET A 89 -3.80 -1.17 5.69
CA MET A 89 -2.50 -1.57 5.16
C MET A 89 -2.60 -2.98 4.57
N ILE A 90 -2.33 -3.13 3.27
CA ILE A 90 -2.43 -4.40 2.57
C ILE A 90 -1.03 -4.84 2.12
N PRO A 91 -0.43 -5.86 2.76
CA PRO A 91 0.88 -6.37 2.37
C PRO A 91 0.77 -7.27 1.13
N GLN A 92 1.71 -7.16 0.19
CA GLN A 92 1.83 -8.10 -0.93
C GLN A 92 2.27 -9.51 -0.47
N ASN A 93 3.04 -9.58 0.61
CA ASN A 93 3.67 -10.81 1.09
C ASN A 93 3.96 -10.75 2.59
N GLU A 94 4.34 -11.90 3.17
CA GLU A 94 4.61 -12.07 4.60
C GLU A 94 5.70 -11.14 5.15
N LYS A 95 6.68 -10.72 4.31
CA LYS A 95 7.74 -9.81 4.76
C LYS A 95 7.19 -8.40 5.00
N TRP A 96 6.27 -7.94 4.15
CA TRP A 96 5.56 -6.68 4.38
C TRP A 96 4.65 -6.75 5.59
N GLU A 97 3.96 -7.88 5.78
CA GLU A 97 3.10 -8.11 6.93
C GLU A 97 3.89 -8.01 8.24
N ALA A 98 5.00 -8.75 8.36
CA ALA A 98 5.88 -8.68 9.52
C ALA A 98 6.43 -7.26 9.72
N CYS A 99 6.80 -6.56 8.64
CA CYS A 99 7.27 -5.18 8.70
C CYS A 99 6.20 -4.21 9.23
N ILE A 100 4.92 -4.42 8.90
CA ILE A 100 3.80 -3.61 9.39
C ILE A 100 3.56 -3.87 10.89
N GLU A 101 3.55 -5.14 11.30
CA GLU A 101 3.38 -5.54 12.70
C GLU A 101 4.52 -4.99 13.58
N ASP A 102 5.75 -4.99 13.07
CA ASP A 102 6.92 -4.39 13.71
C ASP A 102 6.78 -2.86 13.93
N CYS A 103 6.18 -2.16 12.97
CA CYS A 103 6.05 -0.71 12.98
C CYS A 103 4.85 -0.22 13.82
N PHE A 104 3.79 -1.02 13.89
CA PHE A 104 2.53 -0.66 14.54
C PHE A 104 2.03 -1.81 15.42
N SER A 105 2.49 -1.85 16.67
CA SER A 105 2.08 -2.87 17.65
C SER A 105 0.59 -2.84 18.00
N ASP A 106 -0.07 -1.71 17.75
CA ASP A 106 -1.51 -1.48 17.96
C ASP A 106 -2.35 -1.75 16.69
N ALA A 107 -1.72 -2.13 15.57
CA ALA A 107 -2.44 -2.47 14.35
C ALA A 107 -3.32 -3.72 14.55
N LYS A 108 -4.55 -3.67 14.05
CA LYS A 108 -5.48 -4.79 14.09
C LYS A 108 -5.43 -5.58 12.78
N LYS A 109 -4.99 -6.83 12.85
CA LYS A 109 -5.02 -7.77 11.72
C LYS A 109 -6.44 -8.21 11.42
N VAL A 110 -6.85 -8.10 10.15
CA VAL A 110 -8.19 -8.48 9.67
C VAL A 110 -8.07 -9.13 8.29
N THR A 111 -8.75 -10.25 8.08
CA THR A 111 -8.80 -10.94 6.78
C THR A 111 -9.88 -10.31 5.88
N ARG A 112 -9.52 -9.99 4.63
CA ARG A 112 -10.46 -9.54 3.58
C ARG A 112 -10.41 -10.51 2.40
N TYR A 113 -11.57 -10.80 1.81
CA TYR A 113 -11.68 -11.71 0.66
C TYR A 113 -11.69 -10.93 -0.65
N ALA A 114 -10.81 -11.29 -1.58
CA ALA A 114 -10.82 -10.76 -2.94
C ALA A 114 -11.89 -11.49 -3.78
N ILE A 115 -12.70 -10.73 -4.51
CA ILE A 115 -13.67 -11.28 -5.47
C ILE A 115 -12.95 -11.59 -6.78
N LYS A 116 -13.19 -12.78 -7.35
CA LYS A 116 -12.65 -13.14 -8.66
C LYS A 116 -13.14 -12.17 -9.73
N LYS A 117 -12.22 -11.68 -10.57
CA LYS A 117 -12.53 -10.63 -11.56
C LYS A 117 -13.16 -11.15 -12.85
N ASP A 118 -13.37 -12.47 -12.97
CA ASP A 118 -13.98 -13.18 -14.11
C ASP A 118 -15.42 -13.63 -13.81
N THR A 119 -16.13 -12.87 -12.96
CA THR A 119 -17.50 -13.20 -12.56
C THR A 119 -18.44 -13.14 -13.78
N GLN A 120 -19.20 -14.21 -13.99
CA GLN A 120 -20.32 -14.24 -14.92
C GLN A 120 -21.60 -13.98 -14.14
N PHE A 121 -22.36 -12.96 -14.54
CA PHE A 121 -23.62 -12.61 -13.90
C PHE A 121 -24.77 -13.33 -14.59
N ASP A 122 -25.67 -13.96 -13.81
CA ASP A 122 -26.93 -14.49 -14.31
C ASP A 122 -27.98 -13.37 -14.32
N GLU A 123 -28.14 -12.72 -15.47
CA GLU A 123 -29.07 -11.60 -15.64
C GLU A 123 -30.54 -12.01 -15.40
N PHE A 124 -30.92 -13.25 -15.72
CA PHE A 124 -32.29 -13.73 -15.57
C PHE A 124 -32.66 -13.92 -14.09
N PHE A 125 -31.72 -14.38 -13.28
CA PHE A 125 -31.89 -14.47 -11.83
C PHE A 125 -32.13 -13.08 -11.20
N PHE A 126 -31.34 -12.07 -11.58
CA PHE A 126 -31.49 -10.71 -11.07
C PHE A 126 -32.82 -10.06 -11.52
N ALA A 127 -33.23 -10.24 -12.78
CA ALA A 127 -34.48 -9.69 -13.30
C ALA A 127 -35.74 -10.27 -12.62
N GLN A 128 -35.69 -11.52 -12.14
CA GLN A 128 -36.79 -12.13 -11.39
C GLN A 128 -36.82 -11.73 -9.90
N SER A 129 -35.69 -11.34 -9.33
CA SER A 129 -35.65 -10.84 -7.95
C SER A 129 -36.25 -9.45 -7.80
N ASP A 130 -36.16 -8.61 -8.83
CA ASP A 130 -36.70 -7.24 -8.81
C ASP A 130 -38.24 -7.22 -8.80
N LYS A 131 -38.86 -8.14 -9.56
CA LYS A 131 -40.33 -8.33 -9.60
C LYS A 131 -40.94 -8.91 -8.31
N ARG A 132 -40.13 -9.37 -7.37
CA ARG A 132 -40.60 -9.84 -6.05
C ARG A 132 -40.69 -8.71 -5.01
N TYR A 133 -40.19 -7.52 -5.33
CA TYR A 133 -40.22 -6.33 -4.48
C TYR A 133 -41.05 -5.17 -5.04
N SER A 134 -41.78 -5.37 -6.15
CA SER A 134 -42.81 -4.44 -6.67
C SER A 134 -44.21 -4.97 -6.40
#